data_AF-A0A1B8E363-F1
#
_entry.id   AF-A0A1B8E363-F1
#
_cell.length_a   1.000
_cell.length_b   1.000
_cell.length_c   1.000
_cell.angle_alpha   90.00
_cell.angle_beta   90.00
_cell.angle_gamma   90.00
#
_symmetry.space_group_name_H-M   'P 1'
#
loop_
_entity.id
_entity.type
_entity.pdbx_description
1 polymer ?
#
loop_
_entity_poly.entity_id
_entity_poly.type
_entity_poly.pdbx_seq_one_letter_code
_entity_poly.pdbx_strand_id
1 'polypeptide(L)'
;MSIMTDPATPRKRAKSVTFATPPPSRENTAFRSRTALILGTLSLSGAYLHFYQSANNGLFESLGEMVQADTFPVSNGEFKRDFTGIKPIDTYLTNFTPFFGVLTHKGDDDSSYLFWLWMIGQFGVQWAMFVMESLREGNKGNLASYIGLVGFIFQTCGLATVIPAFLLITTLTSTISRASSPTGLMNLVKVHGIDLNILPFSFLLAYFFPTVCMMLPYPAMNSHSSWQGWIAAWQFFPLYTVAFQWGLASFFKAVDQGRGLKLKSDEGKMIGYFWHARPLYIGAFFICAIFHVNILAICLLPEWLMDIFPIVGTYRNVSFASVFIPPVPLPPFETVSTIRGIHIFLIWDMFVSGLAALVWAALQARNVSSRTFGVKWVLKTIGYTIITGPTGAFVMAMWERDSAVVELLIEQAMKDK
;
A
#
# COMPACT_ATOMS: atom_id res chain seq x y z
N MET A 1 62.57 30.62 14.59
CA MET A 1 61.75 29.88 13.61
C MET A 1 61.83 28.40 13.98
N SER A 2 60.86 27.89 14.75
CA SER A 2 60.61 26.46 14.92
C SER A 2 59.21 26.32 15.52
N ILE A 3 58.28 25.84 14.71
CA ILE A 3 56.88 25.62 15.06
C ILE A 3 56.81 24.21 15.64
N MET A 4 56.59 24.09 16.95
CA MET A 4 56.26 22.83 17.58
C MET A 4 54.83 22.44 17.19
N THR A 5 54.69 21.36 16.42
CA THR A 5 53.43 20.69 16.12
C THR A 5 53.03 19.80 17.30
N ASP A 6 51.87 20.10 17.89
CA ASP A 6 51.25 19.31 18.95
C ASP A 6 50.67 18.00 18.34
N PRO A 7 51.01 16.80 18.84
CA PRO A 7 50.50 15.56 18.27
C PRO A 7 49.00 15.40 18.56
N ALA A 8 48.23 15.24 17.49
CA ALA A 8 46.79 15.04 17.51
C ALA A 8 46.39 13.90 18.46
N THR A 9 45.61 14.24 19.48
CA THR A 9 44.97 13.29 20.38
C THR A 9 44.00 12.41 19.57
N PRO A 10 44.08 11.07 19.67
CA PRO A 10 43.20 10.19 18.92
C PRO A 10 41.76 10.39 19.40
N ARG A 11 40.88 10.84 18.50
CA ARG A 11 39.43 10.91 18.73
C ARG A 11 38.94 9.52 19.16
N LYS A 12 38.57 9.38 20.44
CA LYS A 12 37.87 8.20 20.94
C LYS A 12 36.62 7.99 20.09
N ARG A 13 36.63 6.95 19.27
CA ARG A 13 35.48 6.44 18.52
C ARG A 13 34.35 6.26 19.52
N ALA A 14 33.26 7.01 19.37
CA ALA A 14 32.08 6.86 20.21
C ALA A 14 31.68 5.39 20.18
N LYS A 15 31.75 4.72 21.34
CA LYS A 15 31.21 3.37 21.50
C LYS A 15 29.72 3.49 21.15
N SER A 16 29.27 2.77 20.12
CA SER A 16 27.84 2.65 19.86
C SER A 16 27.23 2.05 21.12
N VAL A 17 26.44 2.84 21.83
CA VAL A 17 25.62 2.33 22.93
C VAL A 17 24.52 1.50 22.25
N THR A 18 24.80 0.23 22.03
CA THR A 18 23.78 -0.77 21.82
C THR A 18 23.03 -0.87 23.13
N PHE A 19 21.94 -0.09 23.26
CA PHE A 19 20.96 -0.36 24.30
C PHE A 19 20.48 -1.79 24.07
N ALA A 20 20.96 -2.73 24.88
CA ALA A 20 20.47 -4.09 24.89
C ALA A 20 18.98 -3.99 25.26
N THR A 21 18.12 -4.08 24.24
CA THR A 21 16.69 -4.10 24.44
C THR A 21 16.35 -5.32 25.30
N PRO A 22 15.61 -5.17 26.41
CA PRO A 22 15.25 -6.31 27.25
C PRO A 22 14.55 -7.38 26.39
N PRO A 23 14.71 -8.68 26.71
CA PRO A 23 14.06 -9.73 25.94
C PRO A 23 12.55 -9.48 25.88
N PRO A 24 11.90 -9.69 24.73
CA PRO A 24 10.46 -9.48 24.62
C PRO A 24 9.73 -10.35 25.65
N SER A 25 8.71 -9.77 26.29
CA SER A 25 7.89 -10.52 27.24
C SER A 25 7.31 -11.78 26.57
N ARG A 26 7.00 -12.81 27.37
CA ARG A 26 6.34 -14.03 26.88
C ARG A 26 5.04 -13.71 26.15
N GLU A 27 4.30 -12.71 26.62
CA GLU A 27 3.09 -12.21 25.97
C GLU A 27 3.36 -11.59 24.60
N ASN A 28 4.38 -10.74 24.46
CA ASN A 28 4.73 -10.13 23.17
C ASN A 28 5.19 -11.18 22.17
N THR A 29 5.94 -12.18 22.63
CA THR A 29 6.33 -13.32 21.79
C THR A 29 5.11 -14.12 21.33
N ALA A 30 4.17 -14.42 22.23
CA ALA A 30 2.94 -15.12 21.88
C ALA A 30 2.06 -14.33 20.91
N PHE A 31 1.93 -13.00 21.10
CA PHE A 31 1.16 -12.14 20.20
C PHE A 31 1.77 -12.10 18.80
N ARG A 32 3.10 -12.00 18.70
CA ARG A 32 3.83 -12.06 17.42
C ARG A 32 3.63 -13.41 16.73
N SER A 33 3.69 -14.53 17.46
CA SER A 33 3.44 -15.86 16.89
C SER A 33 2.01 -16.01 16.37
N ARG A 34 1.00 -15.50 17.09
CA ARG A 34 -0.39 -15.49 16.62
C ARG A 34 -0.56 -14.63 15.36
N THR A 35 0.08 -13.46 15.34
CA THR A 35 0.10 -12.56 14.17
C THR A 35 0.70 -13.28 12.96
N ALA A 36 1.86 -13.92 13.14
CA ALA A 36 2.50 -14.69 12.08
C ALA A 36 1.61 -15.84 11.58
N LEU A 37 0.94 -16.57 12.49
CA LEU A 37 0.00 -17.63 12.10
C LEU A 37 -1.14 -17.08 11.24
N ILE A 38 -1.79 -16.00 11.68
CA ILE A 38 -2.89 -15.37 10.94
C ILE A 38 -2.41 -14.91 9.55
N LEU A 39 -1.27 -14.23 9.46
CA LEU A 39 -0.71 -13.77 8.18
C LEU A 39 -0.35 -14.95 7.25
N GLY A 40 0.16 -16.04 7.81
CA GLY A 40 0.42 -17.27 7.05
C GLY A 40 -0.86 -17.90 6.51
N THR A 41 -1.92 -17.98 7.32
CA THR A 41 -3.23 -18.45 6.86
C THR A 41 -3.80 -17.54 5.77
N LEU A 42 -3.74 -16.22 5.95
CA LEU A 42 -4.22 -15.25 4.95
C LEU A 42 -3.45 -15.36 3.63
N SER A 43 -2.14 -15.62 3.67
CA SER A 43 -1.33 -15.85 2.46
C SER A 43 -1.80 -17.09 1.69
N LEU A 44 -2.03 -18.20 2.39
CA LEU A 44 -2.55 -19.43 1.78
C LEU A 44 -3.97 -19.25 1.23
N SER A 45 -4.82 -18.54 1.96
CA SER A 45 -6.17 -18.18 1.50
C SER A 45 -6.11 -17.29 0.26
N GLY A 46 -5.25 -16.28 0.23
CA GLY A 46 -5.06 -15.43 -0.94
C GLY A 46 -4.62 -16.21 -2.18
N ALA A 47 -3.66 -17.12 -2.03
CA ALA A 47 -3.22 -17.99 -3.11
C ALA A 47 -4.35 -18.91 -3.62
N TYR A 48 -5.15 -19.47 -2.71
CA TYR A 48 -6.33 -20.25 -3.06
C TYR A 48 -7.35 -19.42 -3.87
N LEU A 49 -7.67 -18.22 -3.41
CA LEU A 49 -8.64 -17.33 -4.06
C LEU A 49 -8.15 -16.86 -5.43
N HIS A 50 -6.87 -16.49 -5.55
CA HIS A 50 -6.32 -16.02 -6.81
C HIS A 50 -6.17 -17.13 -7.83
N PHE A 51 -5.58 -18.27 -7.45
CA PHE A 51 -5.18 -19.27 -8.43
C PHE A 51 -6.21 -20.38 -8.58
N TYR A 52 -6.78 -20.88 -7.48
CA TYR A 52 -7.74 -21.97 -7.55
C TYR A 52 -9.13 -21.47 -7.93
N GLN A 53 -9.70 -20.49 -7.19
CA GLN A 53 -11.04 -19.98 -7.52
C GLN A 53 -11.08 -19.35 -8.92
N SER A 54 -10.08 -18.54 -9.29
CA SER A 54 -10.05 -17.92 -10.63
C SER A 54 -9.81 -18.89 -11.79
N ALA A 55 -9.10 -20.00 -11.55
CA ALA A 55 -8.99 -21.04 -12.57
C ALA A 55 -10.32 -21.76 -12.77
N ASN A 56 -11.09 -21.97 -11.70
CA ASN A 56 -12.34 -22.73 -11.75
C ASN A 56 -13.58 -21.86 -12.08
N ASN A 57 -13.48 -20.53 -12.05
CA ASN A 57 -14.57 -19.62 -12.47
C ASN A 57 -14.45 -19.15 -13.93
N GLY A 58 -13.48 -19.68 -14.69
CA GLY A 58 -13.24 -19.36 -16.10
C GLY A 58 -12.40 -18.11 -16.36
N LEU A 59 -11.93 -17.40 -15.34
CA LEU A 59 -11.19 -16.15 -15.52
C LEU A 59 -9.94 -16.32 -16.39
N PHE A 60 -9.05 -17.26 -16.03
CA PHE A 60 -7.78 -17.42 -16.75
C PHE A 60 -7.95 -17.93 -18.18
N GLU A 61 -8.96 -18.76 -18.44
CA GLU A 61 -9.32 -19.19 -19.78
C GLU A 61 -9.74 -17.99 -20.63
N SER A 62 -10.68 -17.18 -20.11
CA SER A 62 -11.18 -16.00 -20.82
C SER A 62 -10.10 -14.94 -21.08
N LEU A 63 -9.16 -14.75 -20.15
CA LEU A 63 -8.00 -13.87 -20.36
C LEU A 63 -7.06 -14.42 -21.44
N GLY A 64 -6.86 -15.74 -21.47
CA GLY A 64 -6.09 -16.41 -22.51
C GLY A 64 -6.69 -16.17 -23.89
N GLU A 65 -8.02 -16.29 -24.02
CA GLU A 65 -8.75 -15.98 -25.26
C GLU A 65 -8.58 -14.52 -25.68
N MET A 66 -8.69 -13.56 -24.75
CA MET A 66 -8.47 -12.14 -25.04
C MET A 66 -7.07 -11.85 -25.57
N VAL A 67 -6.05 -12.54 -25.04
CA VAL A 67 -4.66 -12.37 -25.50
C VAL A 67 -4.47 -12.89 -26.93
N GLN A 68 -5.24 -13.90 -27.36
CA GLN A 68 -5.20 -14.43 -28.72
C GLN A 68 -6.05 -13.64 -29.72
N ALA A 69 -6.99 -12.81 -29.25
CA ALA A 69 -7.87 -12.03 -30.11
C ALA A 69 -7.12 -10.93 -30.89
N ASP A 70 -7.57 -10.63 -32.11
CA ASP A 70 -7.00 -9.55 -32.93
C ASP A 70 -7.38 -8.16 -32.42
N THR A 71 -8.50 -8.07 -31.69
CA THR A 71 -9.04 -6.81 -31.19
C THR A 71 -9.19 -6.81 -29.67
N PHE A 72 -9.06 -5.62 -29.06
CA PHE A 72 -9.23 -5.45 -27.63
C PHE A 72 -10.73 -5.29 -27.26
N PRO A 73 -11.28 -6.11 -26.35
CA PRO A 73 -12.73 -6.23 -26.11
C PRO A 73 -13.48 -4.93 -25.82
N VAL A 74 -12.87 -4.00 -25.08
CA VAL A 74 -13.55 -2.74 -24.69
C VAL A 74 -13.66 -1.74 -25.84
N SER A 75 -12.70 -1.76 -26.75
CA SER A 75 -12.53 -0.69 -27.74
C SER A 75 -12.74 -1.15 -29.18
N ASN A 76 -12.75 -2.46 -29.42
CA ASN A 76 -12.74 -3.08 -30.75
C ASN A 76 -11.57 -2.63 -31.65
N GLY A 77 -10.55 -1.98 -31.09
CA GLY A 77 -9.32 -1.61 -31.79
C GLY A 77 -8.29 -2.74 -31.78
N GLU A 78 -7.23 -2.60 -32.57
CA GLU A 78 -6.14 -3.57 -32.68
C GLU A 78 -5.46 -3.85 -31.33
N PHE A 79 -5.38 -5.13 -30.95
CA PHE A 79 -4.70 -5.52 -29.72
C PHE A 79 -3.18 -5.41 -29.85
N LYS A 80 -2.58 -4.53 -29.03
CA LYS A 80 -1.14 -4.23 -29.07
C LYS A 80 -0.36 -5.31 -28.32
N ARG A 81 0.65 -5.87 -28.99
CA ARG A 81 1.56 -6.89 -28.43
C ARG A 81 3.00 -6.41 -28.28
N ASP A 82 3.43 -5.51 -29.17
CA ASP A 82 4.76 -4.91 -29.12
C ASP A 82 4.69 -3.54 -28.40
N PHE A 83 5.19 -3.49 -27.17
CA PHE A 83 5.20 -2.26 -26.35
C PHE A 83 6.59 -1.62 -26.31
N THR A 84 7.62 -2.45 -26.16
CA THR A 84 9.01 -2.05 -25.93
C THR A 84 9.96 -2.57 -27.01
N GLY A 85 9.56 -3.59 -27.76
CA GLY A 85 10.42 -4.35 -28.67
C GLY A 85 11.24 -5.43 -27.98
N ILE A 86 11.10 -5.61 -26.66
CA ILE A 86 11.81 -6.62 -25.87
C ILE A 86 10.84 -7.77 -25.57
N LYS A 87 10.97 -8.86 -26.32
CA LYS A 87 10.02 -9.98 -26.30
C LYS A 87 9.59 -10.47 -24.90
N PRO A 88 10.49 -10.72 -23.91
CA PRO A 88 10.04 -11.13 -22.58
C PRO A 88 9.17 -10.08 -21.86
N ILE A 89 9.48 -8.79 -22.04
CA ILE A 89 8.72 -7.69 -21.43
C ILE A 89 7.38 -7.54 -22.14
N ASP A 90 7.38 -7.61 -23.46
CA ASP A 90 6.19 -7.48 -24.28
C ASP A 90 5.22 -8.65 -24.06
N THR A 91 5.72 -9.88 -23.88
CA THR A 91 4.90 -11.03 -23.45
C THR A 91 4.27 -10.80 -22.08
N TYR A 92 5.03 -10.26 -21.12
CA TYR A 92 4.48 -9.92 -19.79
C TYR A 92 3.37 -8.88 -19.92
N LEU A 93 3.64 -7.77 -20.61
CA LEU A 93 2.68 -6.67 -20.80
C LEU A 93 1.44 -7.10 -21.56
N THR A 94 1.58 -7.94 -22.58
CA THR A 94 0.46 -8.48 -23.35
C THR A 94 -0.51 -9.28 -22.46
N ASN A 95 0.00 -10.04 -21.48
CA ASN A 95 -0.88 -10.81 -20.59
C ASN A 95 -1.59 -9.94 -19.55
N PHE A 96 -0.97 -8.88 -19.04
CA PHE A 96 -1.54 -8.03 -17.98
C PHE A 96 -2.37 -6.85 -18.49
N THR A 97 -2.16 -6.42 -19.75
CA THR A 97 -2.92 -5.29 -20.32
C THR A 97 -4.43 -5.58 -20.38
N PRO A 98 -4.91 -6.76 -20.83
CA PRO A 98 -6.34 -7.10 -20.79
C PRO A 98 -6.91 -7.11 -19.37
N PHE A 99 -6.17 -7.66 -18.40
CA PHE A 99 -6.62 -7.79 -17.01
C PHE A 99 -7.00 -6.43 -16.39
N PHE A 100 -6.18 -5.41 -16.58
CA PHE A 100 -6.49 -4.08 -16.05
C PHE A 100 -7.29 -3.21 -17.02
N GLY A 101 -7.06 -3.36 -18.33
CA GLY A 101 -7.68 -2.52 -19.34
C GLY A 101 -9.19 -2.61 -19.36
N VAL A 102 -9.77 -3.80 -19.16
CA VAL A 102 -11.23 -3.99 -19.18
C VAL A 102 -11.98 -3.25 -18.06
N LEU A 103 -11.27 -2.77 -17.03
CA LEU A 103 -11.84 -2.01 -15.91
C LEU A 103 -11.62 -0.49 -16.02
N THR A 104 -10.82 -0.03 -16.98
CA THR A 104 -10.46 1.41 -17.07
C THR A 104 -11.57 2.30 -17.63
N HIS A 105 -12.58 1.72 -18.29
CA HIS A 105 -13.75 2.42 -18.80
C HIS A 105 -15.04 1.75 -18.33
N LYS A 106 -16.13 2.53 -18.30
CA LYS A 106 -17.47 1.99 -18.06
C LYS A 106 -17.80 0.99 -19.18
N GLY A 107 -17.87 -0.29 -18.83
CA GLY A 107 -18.31 -1.37 -19.70
C GLY A 107 -19.71 -1.84 -19.34
N ASP A 108 -20.00 -3.11 -19.59
CA ASP A 108 -21.31 -3.73 -19.33
C ASP A 108 -21.57 -4.04 -17.84
N ASP A 109 -20.57 -3.88 -16.97
CA ASP A 109 -20.68 -4.11 -15.53
C ASP A 109 -20.26 -2.89 -14.70
N ASP A 110 -21.26 -2.10 -14.35
CA ASP A 110 -21.13 -0.90 -13.52
C ASP A 110 -20.59 -1.20 -12.12
N SER A 111 -20.87 -2.38 -11.57
CA SER A 111 -20.43 -2.74 -10.22
C SER A 111 -18.92 -3.00 -10.20
N SER A 112 -18.42 -3.70 -11.23
CA SER A 112 -17.00 -3.93 -11.44
C SER A 112 -16.23 -2.61 -11.63
N TYR A 113 -16.77 -1.69 -12.42
CA TYR A 113 -16.17 -0.38 -12.65
C TYR A 113 -16.11 0.48 -11.37
N LEU A 114 -17.21 0.56 -10.61
CA LEU A 114 -17.24 1.31 -9.34
C LEU A 114 -16.32 0.70 -8.28
N PHE A 115 -16.23 -0.64 -8.23
CA PHE A 115 -15.27 -1.30 -7.37
C PHE A 115 -13.84 -0.96 -7.78
N TRP A 116 -13.52 -0.98 -9.07
CA TRP A 116 -12.21 -0.59 -9.58
C TRP A 116 -11.84 0.85 -9.16
N LEU A 117 -12.76 1.81 -9.33
CA LEU A 117 -12.58 3.19 -8.88
C LEU A 117 -12.31 3.28 -7.38
N TRP A 118 -13.08 2.56 -6.57
CA TRP A 118 -12.82 2.48 -5.13
C TRP A 118 -11.44 1.89 -4.83
N MET A 119 -11.13 0.77 -5.49
CA MET A 119 -9.94 -0.04 -5.26
C MET A 119 -8.67 0.74 -5.56
N ILE A 120 -8.57 1.44 -6.70
CA ILE A 120 -7.37 2.23 -7.04
C ILE A 120 -7.06 3.29 -5.98
N GLY A 121 -8.08 3.95 -5.42
CA GLY A 121 -7.88 4.92 -4.35
C GLY A 121 -7.31 4.28 -3.08
N GLN A 122 -7.93 3.20 -2.63
CA GLN A 122 -7.51 2.47 -1.43
C GLN A 122 -6.13 1.82 -1.61
N PHE A 123 -5.90 1.17 -2.75
CA PHE A 123 -4.66 0.49 -3.08
C PHE A 123 -3.49 1.46 -3.20
N GLY A 124 -3.67 2.58 -3.91
CA GLY A 124 -2.61 3.59 -4.05
C GLY A 124 -2.13 4.10 -2.69
N VAL A 125 -3.05 4.39 -1.77
CA VAL A 125 -2.70 4.79 -0.41
C VAL A 125 -2.00 3.67 0.36
N GLN A 126 -2.46 2.43 0.23
CA GLN A 126 -1.85 1.28 0.89
C GLN A 126 -0.41 1.08 0.41
N TRP A 127 -0.17 1.23 -0.89
CA TRP A 127 1.15 1.22 -1.48
C TRP A 127 2.04 2.33 -0.91
N ALA A 128 1.56 3.58 -0.89
CA ALA A 128 2.32 4.70 -0.33
C ALA A 128 2.73 4.46 1.13
N MET A 129 1.84 3.85 1.92
CA MET A 129 2.12 3.45 3.31
C MET A 129 3.20 2.38 3.42
N PHE A 130 3.21 1.37 2.52
CA PHE A 130 4.28 0.38 2.49
C PHE A 130 5.61 0.96 2.02
N VAL A 131 5.61 1.90 1.08
CA VAL A 131 6.82 2.63 0.68
C VAL A 131 7.35 3.43 1.87
N MET A 132 6.49 4.16 2.60
CA MET A 132 6.88 4.86 3.82
C MET A 132 7.48 3.91 4.85
N GLU A 133 6.91 2.72 5.05
CA GLU A 133 7.42 1.71 5.96
C GLU A 133 8.80 1.18 5.51
N SER A 134 9.02 0.99 4.21
CA SER A 134 10.32 0.56 3.67
C SER A 134 11.44 1.56 3.92
N LEU A 135 11.11 2.85 4.02
CA LEU A 135 12.03 3.95 4.24
C LEU A 135 12.42 4.11 5.72
N ARG A 136 11.80 3.34 6.62
CA ARG A 136 12.09 3.42 8.05
C ARG A 136 13.48 2.88 8.37
N GLU A 137 14.16 3.54 9.30
CA GLU A 137 15.52 3.18 9.71
C GLU A 137 15.66 1.70 10.11
N GLY A 138 14.67 1.13 10.80
CA GLY A 138 14.70 -0.27 11.23
C GLY A 138 14.55 -1.31 10.12
N ASN A 139 14.14 -0.89 8.93
CA ASN A 139 13.95 -1.75 7.76
C ASN A 139 15.14 -1.68 6.78
N LYS A 140 16.09 -0.77 6.98
CA LYS A 140 17.28 -0.65 6.12
C LYS A 140 18.08 -1.94 6.10
N GLY A 141 18.37 -2.44 4.88
CA GLY A 141 19.14 -3.67 4.66
C GLY A 141 18.32 -4.96 4.85
N ASN A 142 17.04 -4.86 5.19
CA ASN A 142 16.15 -6.01 5.35
C ASN A 142 15.25 -6.16 4.11
N LEU A 143 14.53 -7.28 3.98
CA LEU A 143 13.58 -7.50 2.89
C LEU A 143 12.56 -6.36 2.73
N ALA A 144 12.11 -5.78 3.85
CA ALA A 144 11.19 -4.64 3.86
C ALA A 144 11.69 -3.41 3.09
N SER A 145 13.01 -3.23 2.94
CA SER A 145 13.59 -2.12 2.15
C SER A 145 13.54 -2.35 0.63
N TYR A 146 13.33 -3.59 0.17
CA TYR A 146 13.19 -3.93 -1.26
C TYR A 146 11.72 -3.87 -1.72
N ILE A 147 10.99 -2.84 -1.28
CA ILE A 147 9.53 -2.76 -1.48
C ILE A 147 9.14 -2.71 -2.96
N GLY A 148 9.98 -2.15 -3.84
CA GLY A 148 9.71 -2.12 -5.29
C GLY A 148 9.60 -3.52 -5.88
N LEU A 149 10.46 -4.46 -5.45
CA LEU A 149 10.41 -5.85 -5.89
C LEU A 149 9.16 -6.55 -5.35
N VAL A 150 8.83 -6.36 -4.07
CA VAL A 150 7.58 -6.87 -3.48
C VAL A 150 6.38 -6.34 -4.25
N GLY A 151 6.44 -5.06 -4.64
CA GLY A 151 5.42 -4.40 -5.43
C GLY A 151 5.22 -5.03 -6.80
N PHE A 152 6.32 -5.25 -7.50
CA PHE A 152 6.30 -5.94 -8.80
C PHE A 152 5.77 -7.39 -8.69
N ILE A 153 6.08 -8.08 -7.59
CA ILE A 153 5.58 -9.43 -7.34
C ILE A 153 4.07 -9.41 -7.06
N PHE A 154 3.53 -8.47 -6.27
CA PHE A 154 2.07 -8.39 -6.08
C PHE A 154 1.36 -7.97 -7.37
N GLN A 155 1.99 -7.17 -8.23
CA GLN A 155 1.39 -6.79 -9.50
C GLN A 155 1.14 -8.04 -10.37
N THR A 156 2.00 -9.05 -10.22
CA THR A 156 1.95 -10.29 -10.99
C THR A 156 1.10 -11.38 -10.33
N CYS A 157 1.17 -11.51 -9.01
CA CYS A 157 0.54 -12.61 -8.26
C CYS A 157 -0.71 -12.17 -7.46
N GLY A 158 -1.06 -10.89 -7.51
CA GLY A 158 -2.10 -10.24 -6.72
C GLY A 158 -1.70 -9.91 -5.28
N LEU A 159 -2.36 -8.92 -4.71
CA LEU A 159 -2.18 -8.45 -3.34
C LEU A 159 -2.59 -9.47 -2.28
N ALA A 160 -3.70 -10.19 -2.47
CA ALA A 160 -4.19 -11.15 -1.46
C ALA A 160 -3.14 -12.23 -1.14
N THR A 161 -2.36 -12.64 -2.14
CA THR A 161 -1.28 -13.62 -1.97
C THR A 161 -0.03 -12.98 -1.38
N VAL A 162 0.42 -11.86 -1.96
CA VAL A 162 1.77 -11.36 -1.72
C VAL A 162 1.87 -10.49 -0.47
N ILE A 163 0.87 -9.65 -0.18
CA ILE A 163 0.92 -8.74 0.97
C ILE A 163 0.95 -9.50 2.31
N PRO A 164 0.09 -10.50 2.58
CA PRO A 164 0.17 -11.25 3.83
C PRO A 164 1.49 -12.02 3.96
N ALA A 165 2.01 -12.59 2.87
CA ALA A 165 3.31 -13.26 2.85
C ALA A 165 4.46 -12.30 3.17
N PHE A 166 4.46 -11.11 2.55
CA PHE A 166 5.41 -10.04 2.85
C PHE A 166 5.33 -9.65 4.33
N LEU A 167 4.13 -9.35 4.84
CA LEU A 167 3.94 -8.95 6.23
C LEU A 167 4.32 -10.06 7.22
N LEU A 168 4.08 -11.33 6.88
CA LEU A 168 4.58 -12.47 7.64
C LEU A 168 6.10 -12.44 7.73
N ILE A 169 6.80 -12.33 6.59
CA ILE A 169 8.26 -12.29 6.58
C ILE A 169 8.76 -11.09 7.39
N THR A 170 8.16 -9.90 7.25
CA THR A 170 8.56 -8.74 8.07
C THR A 170 8.26 -8.92 9.56
N THR A 171 7.20 -9.64 9.92
CA THR A 171 6.87 -9.98 11.32
C THR A 171 7.96 -10.87 11.92
N LEU A 172 8.47 -11.81 11.13
CA LEU A 172 9.49 -12.76 11.56
C LEU A 172 10.92 -12.19 11.54
N THR A 173 11.21 -11.28 10.61
CA THR A 173 12.59 -10.82 10.32
C THR A 173 12.88 -9.38 10.74
N SER A 174 11.91 -8.46 10.65
CA SER A 174 12.17 -7.03 10.91
C SER A 174 12.56 -6.78 12.36
N THR A 175 13.45 -5.80 12.56
CA THR A 175 13.82 -5.32 13.89
C THR A 175 12.67 -4.55 14.55
N ILE A 176 11.84 -3.85 13.76
CA ILE A 176 10.67 -3.09 14.24
C ILE A 176 9.68 -4.05 14.92
N SER A 177 9.38 -5.17 14.27
CA SER A 177 8.48 -6.22 14.79
C SER A 177 9.00 -6.93 16.05
N ARG A 178 10.29 -6.74 16.37
CA ARG A 178 10.98 -7.33 17.54
C ARG A 178 11.32 -6.31 18.62
N ALA A 179 11.04 -5.02 18.38
CA ALA A 179 11.33 -3.97 19.34
C ALA A 179 10.58 -4.23 20.65
N SER A 180 11.30 -4.16 21.76
CA SER A 180 10.77 -4.46 23.11
C SER A 180 10.81 -3.25 24.05
N SER A 181 11.23 -2.08 23.56
CA SER A 181 11.15 -0.82 24.30
C SER A 181 10.69 0.32 23.39
N PRO A 182 9.91 1.29 23.92
CA PRO A 182 9.50 2.49 23.18
C PRO A 182 10.69 3.27 22.61
N THR A 183 11.77 3.42 23.38
CA THR A 183 13.01 4.11 22.97
C THR A 183 13.76 3.36 21.87
N GLY A 184 13.74 2.02 21.89
CA GLY A 184 14.29 1.21 20.81
C GLY A 184 13.47 1.35 19.54
N LEU A 185 12.14 1.26 19.66
CA LEU A 185 11.20 1.41 18.55
C LEU A 185 11.32 2.78 17.88
N MET A 186 11.51 3.85 18.66
CA MET A 186 11.73 5.21 18.17
C MET A 186 12.81 5.27 17.08
N ASN A 187 13.99 4.71 17.34
CA ASN A 187 15.11 4.80 16.41
C ASN A 187 14.89 3.96 15.15
N LEU A 188 13.95 3.01 15.21
CA LEU A 188 13.62 2.13 14.10
C LEU A 188 12.50 2.68 13.24
N VAL A 189 11.55 3.46 13.80
CA VAL A 189 10.40 3.96 13.03
C VAL A 189 10.65 5.27 12.29
N LYS A 190 11.74 5.98 12.59
CA LYS A 190 12.08 7.25 11.92
C LYS A 190 12.26 7.07 10.42
N VAL A 191 11.85 8.08 9.66
CA VAL A 191 12.18 8.27 8.25
C VAL A 191 12.88 9.61 8.11
N HIS A 192 13.86 9.71 7.23
CA HIS A 192 14.55 10.96 6.96
C HIS A 192 13.59 12.00 6.37
N GLY A 193 13.66 13.26 6.82
CA GLY A 193 12.70 14.31 6.42
C GLY A 193 12.64 14.56 4.91
N ILE A 194 13.79 14.54 4.22
CA ILE A 194 13.84 14.63 2.75
C ILE A 194 13.05 13.48 2.10
N ASP A 195 13.19 12.25 2.59
CA ASP A 195 12.49 11.11 2.01
C ASP A 195 10.97 11.24 2.20
N LEU A 196 10.51 11.75 3.36
CA LEU A 196 9.09 12.02 3.63
C LEU A 196 8.53 13.11 2.70
N ASN A 197 9.25 14.21 2.51
CA ASN A 197 8.79 15.31 1.67
C ASN A 197 8.74 14.94 0.18
N ILE A 198 9.57 13.99 -0.26
CA ILE A 198 9.64 13.53 -1.65
C ILE A 198 8.58 12.47 -1.94
N LEU A 199 8.17 11.69 -0.94
CA LEU A 199 7.24 10.56 -1.11
C LEU A 199 5.97 10.91 -1.91
N PRO A 200 5.27 12.04 -1.66
CA PRO A 200 4.12 12.44 -2.47
C PRO A 200 4.45 12.62 -3.94
N PHE A 201 5.61 13.19 -4.28
CA PHE A 201 6.01 13.42 -5.67
C PHE A 201 6.35 12.11 -6.37
N SER A 202 7.08 11.22 -5.70
CA SER A 202 7.38 9.88 -6.24
C SER A 202 6.10 9.10 -6.50
N PHE A 203 5.14 9.15 -5.56
CA PHE A 203 3.83 8.52 -5.70
C PHE A 203 3.01 9.14 -6.85
N LEU A 204 2.98 10.47 -6.95
CA LEU A 204 2.26 11.17 -8.01
C LEU A 204 2.78 10.79 -9.40
N LEU A 205 4.11 10.78 -9.58
CA LEU A 205 4.73 10.47 -10.87
C LEU A 205 4.61 9.00 -11.24
N ALA A 206 4.84 8.09 -10.27
CA ALA A 206 4.89 6.66 -10.56
C ALA A 206 3.51 6.03 -10.65
N TYR A 207 2.59 6.41 -9.74
CA TYR A 207 1.29 5.75 -9.60
C TYR A 207 0.16 6.61 -10.13
N PHE A 208 -0.03 7.81 -9.56
CA PHE A 208 -1.22 8.61 -9.83
C PHE A 208 -1.32 9.07 -11.28
N PHE A 209 -0.22 9.60 -11.83
CA PHE A 209 -0.16 10.09 -13.21
C PHE A 209 -0.52 8.99 -14.24
N PRO A 210 0.15 7.82 -14.28
CA PRO A 210 -0.24 6.77 -15.21
C PRO A 210 -1.64 6.22 -14.95
N THR A 211 -2.11 6.18 -13.70
CA THR A 211 -3.51 5.82 -13.38
C THR A 211 -4.50 6.77 -14.03
N VAL A 212 -4.28 8.08 -13.95
CA VAL A 212 -5.15 9.06 -14.63
C VAL A 212 -5.07 8.87 -16.15
N CYS A 213 -3.88 8.70 -16.72
CA CYS A 213 -3.71 8.55 -18.16
C CYS A 213 -4.41 7.29 -18.73
N MET A 214 -4.38 6.17 -18.01
CA MET A 214 -5.10 4.96 -18.43
C MET A 214 -6.63 5.07 -18.28
N MET A 215 -7.12 5.98 -17.44
CA MET A 215 -8.54 6.23 -17.20
C MET A 215 -9.12 7.37 -18.06
N LEU A 216 -8.30 8.07 -18.84
CA LEU A 216 -8.79 9.12 -19.72
C LEU A 216 -9.82 8.54 -20.71
N PRO A 217 -10.90 9.30 -21.02
CA PRO A 217 -11.90 8.88 -21.99
C PRO A 217 -11.27 8.49 -23.34
N TYR A 218 -11.48 7.24 -23.73
CA TYR A 218 -11.19 6.77 -25.08
C TYR A 218 -12.51 6.72 -25.88
N PRO A 219 -12.51 7.09 -27.18
CA PRO A 219 -11.42 7.64 -27.98
C PRO A 219 -11.27 9.18 -27.87
N ALA A 220 -12.08 9.85 -27.05
CA ALA A 220 -12.19 11.31 -27.06
C ALA A 220 -10.89 12.04 -26.66
N MET A 221 -10.11 11.49 -25.73
CA MET A 221 -8.88 12.10 -25.20
C MET A 221 -7.62 11.26 -25.41
N ASN A 222 -7.76 10.00 -25.84
CA ASN A 222 -6.66 9.06 -25.96
C ASN A 222 -6.81 8.19 -27.20
N SER A 223 -5.69 7.86 -27.87
CA SER A 223 -5.71 6.88 -28.97
C SER A 223 -5.73 5.46 -28.41
N HIS A 224 -6.15 4.49 -29.23
CA HIS A 224 -6.24 3.09 -28.78
C HIS A 224 -4.87 2.53 -28.36
N SER A 225 -3.84 2.79 -29.17
CA SER A 225 -2.45 2.37 -28.89
C SER A 225 -1.85 3.10 -27.68
N SER A 226 -2.16 4.40 -27.53
CA SER A 226 -1.69 5.20 -26.39
C SER A 226 -2.33 4.73 -25.08
N TRP A 227 -3.63 4.43 -25.07
CA TRP A 227 -4.32 3.89 -23.90
C TRP A 227 -3.74 2.56 -23.42
N GLN A 228 -3.58 1.58 -24.32
CA GLN A 228 -2.89 0.32 -23.99
C GLN A 228 -1.46 0.57 -23.49
N GLY A 229 -0.76 1.55 -24.08
CA GLY A 229 0.56 1.98 -23.63
C GLY A 229 0.60 2.49 -22.18
N TRP A 230 -0.42 3.24 -21.75
CA TRP A 230 -0.52 3.70 -20.37
C TRP A 230 -0.82 2.58 -19.39
N ILE A 231 -1.67 1.61 -19.75
CA ILE A 231 -1.91 0.41 -18.94
C ILE A 231 -0.62 -0.39 -18.77
N ALA A 232 0.14 -0.54 -19.86
CA ALA A 232 1.41 -1.24 -19.85
C ALA A 232 2.46 -0.51 -18.99
N ALA A 233 2.58 0.81 -19.11
CA ALA A 233 3.45 1.62 -18.26
C ALA A 233 3.06 1.49 -16.78
N TRP A 234 1.76 1.48 -16.49
CA TRP A 234 1.26 1.36 -15.12
C TRP A 234 1.69 0.04 -14.44
N GLN A 235 1.90 -1.06 -15.16
CA GLN A 235 2.34 -2.34 -14.56
C GLN A 235 3.66 -2.25 -13.78
N PHE A 236 4.52 -1.29 -14.11
CA PHE A 236 5.82 -1.13 -13.47
C PHE A 236 5.85 0.01 -12.44
N PHE A 237 4.68 0.59 -12.10
CA PHE A 237 4.57 1.67 -11.11
C PHE A 237 5.32 1.39 -9.79
N PRO A 238 5.39 0.15 -9.24
CA PRO A 238 6.09 -0.07 -7.98
C PRO A 238 7.60 0.17 -8.11
N LEU A 239 8.18 -0.22 -9.24
CA LEU A 239 9.59 0.01 -9.54
C LEU A 239 9.87 1.48 -9.81
N TYR A 240 9.00 2.15 -10.57
CA TYR A 240 9.11 3.59 -10.82
C TYR A 240 9.00 4.40 -9.53
N THR A 241 8.14 3.99 -8.59
CA THR A 241 7.98 4.67 -7.29
C THR A 241 9.31 4.69 -6.54
N VAL A 242 9.99 3.55 -6.45
CA VAL A 242 11.29 3.45 -5.76
C VAL A 242 12.39 4.17 -6.54
N ALA A 243 12.39 4.09 -7.88
CA ALA A 243 13.36 4.78 -8.71
C ALA A 243 13.26 6.31 -8.59
N PHE A 244 12.05 6.87 -8.66
CA PHE A 244 11.82 8.30 -8.45
C PHE A 244 12.14 8.72 -7.02
N GLN A 245 11.73 7.92 -6.03
CA GLN A 245 12.07 8.18 -4.63
C GLN A 245 13.58 8.27 -4.41
N TRP A 246 14.32 7.29 -4.93
CA TRP A 246 15.77 7.26 -4.80
C TRP A 246 16.44 8.40 -5.57
N GLY A 247 16.03 8.64 -6.82
CA GLY A 247 16.62 9.68 -7.67
C GLY A 247 16.42 11.08 -7.10
N LEU A 248 15.17 11.43 -6.75
CA LEU A 248 14.85 12.72 -6.14
C LEU A 248 15.52 12.87 -4.78
N ALA A 249 15.48 11.85 -3.91
CA ALA A 249 16.10 11.94 -2.59
C ALA A 249 17.62 12.11 -2.69
N SER A 250 18.27 11.41 -3.61
CA SER A 250 19.71 11.54 -3.83
C SER A 250 20.07 12.95 -4.31
N PHE A 251 19.29 13.50 -5.24
CA PHE A 251 19.47 14.88 -5.71
C PHE A 251 19.34 15.90 -4.58
N PHE A 252 18.23 15.88 -3.83
CA PHE A 252 18.00 16.87 -2.77
C PHE A 252 18.97 16.71 -1.58
N LYS A 253 19.37 15.48 -1.24
CA LYS A 253 20.41 15.25 -0.22
C LYS A 253 21.77 15.80 -0.66
N ALA A 254 22.11 15.70 -1.95
CA ALA A 254 23.35 16.28 -2.49
C ALA A 254 23.33 17.82 -2.45
N VAL A 255 22.18 18.44 -2.75
CA VAL A 255 22.00 19.90 -2.72
C VAL A 255 22.01 20.45 -1.29
N ASP A 256 21.44 19.73 -0.31
CA ASP A 256 21.31 20.20 1.07
C ASP A 256 22.65 20.32 1.83
N GLN A 257 23.73 19.66 1.36
CA GLN A 257 25.10 19.72 1.91
C GLN A 257 25.22 19.62 3.46
N GLY A 258 24.21 19.07 4.15
CA GLY A 258 24.19 18.98 5.61
C GLY A 258 23.95 20.30 6.35
N ARG A 259 23.33 21.31 5.70
CA ARG A 259 22.94 22.58 6.33
C ARG A 259 21.67 22.48 7.19
N GLY A 260 21.01 21.32 7.22
CA GLY A 260 19.85 21.07 8.06
C GLY A 260 20.11 21.32 9.57
N LEU A 261 19.09 21.85 10.25
CA LEU A 261 19.10 22.08 11.70
C LEU A 261 19.37 20.77 12.46
N LYS A 262 20.53 20.68 13.12
CA LYS A 262 20.89 19.53 13.95
C LYS A 262 20.15 19.61 15.29
N LEU A 263 19.00 18.96 15.38
CA LEU A 263 18.29 18.77 16.65
C LEU A 263 19.13 17.88 17.58
N LYS A 264 19.45 18.38 18.77
CA LYS A 264 20.37 17.73 19.72
C LYS A 264 19.70 16.59 20.50
N SER A 265 18.42 16.71 20.85
CA SER A 265 17.70 15.69 21.64
C SER A 265 16.94 14.70 20.76
N ASP A 266 16.76 13.49 21.27
CA ASP A 266 16.03 12.45 20.55
C ASP A 266 14.52 12.71 20.50
N GLU A 267 13.94 13.41 21.49
CA GLU A 267 12.54 13.87 21.43
C GLU A 267 12.37 14.92 20.35
N GLY A 268 13.29 15.89 20.27
CA GLY A 268 13.26 16.93 19.24
C GLY A 268 13.27 16.33 17.83
N LYS A 269 14.14 15.34 17.59
CA LYS A 269 14.17 14.60 16.31
C LYS A 269 12.86 13.88 16.00
N MET A 270 12.21 13.27 17.00
CA MET A 270 10.93 12.58 16.81
C MET A 270 9.76 13.53 16.56
N ILE A 271 9.71 14.64 17.30
CA ILE A 271 8.73 15.70 17.07
C ILE A 271 8.90 16.24 15.65
N GLY A 272 10.14 16.53 15.24
CA GLY A 272 10.46 16.95 13.88
C GLY A 272 10.01 15.94 12.83
N TYR A 273 10.33 14.66 13.01
CA TYR A 273 9.83 13.57 12.15
C TYR A 273 8.31 13.58 12.04
N PHE A 274 7.60 13.64 13.17
CA PHE A 274 6.15 13.57 13.19
C PHE A 274 5.50 14.76 12.49
N TRP A 275 6.08 15.95 12.63
CA TRP A 275 5.64 17.14 11.88
C TRP A 275 5.71 16.94 10.36
N HIS A 276 6.73 16.24 9.85
CA HIS A 276 6.85 15.92 8.43
C HIS A 276 5.96 14.74 7.99
N ALA A 277 5.74 13.76 8.87
CA ALA A 277 4.90 12.60 8.55
C ALA A 277 3.40 12.91 8.59
N ARG A 278 2.97 13.82 9.48
CA ARG A 278 1.55 14.13 9.71
C ARG A 278 0.78 14.55 8.44
N PRO A 279 1.28 15.45 7.58
CA PRO A 279 0.59 15.80 6.33
C PRO A 279 0.38 14.59 5.40
N LEU A 280 1.31 13.63 5.39
CA LEU A 280 1.18 12.41 4.60
C LEU A 280 0.03 11.53 5.09
N TYR A 281 -0.07 11.33 6.41
CA TYR A 281 -1.19 10.57 7.00
C TYR A 281 -2.53 11.25 6.77
N ILE A 282 -2.59 12.58 6.91
CA ILE A 282 -3.80 13.36 6.64
C ILE A 282 -4.21 13.21 5.17
N GLY A 283 -3.27 13.41 4.23
CA GLY A 283 -3.54 13.26 2.80
C GLY A 283 -3.99 11.85 2.43
N ALA A 284 -3.30 10.83 2.93
CA ALA A 284 -3.65 9.43 2.75
C ALA A 284 -5.06 9.11 3.26
N PHE A 285 -5.41 9.56 4.46
CA PHE A 285 -6.74 9.41 5.03
C PHE A 285 -7.81 10.07 4.17
N PHE A 286 -7.59 11.31 3.72
CA PHE A 286 -8.54 12.02 2.87
C PHE A 286 -8.74 11.34 1.52
N ILE A 287 -7.67 10.85 0.87
CA ILE A 287 -7.78 10.12 -0.40
C ILE A 287 -8.64 8.87 -0.19
N CYS A 288 -8.35 8.05 0.83
CA CYS A 288 -9.16 6.89 1.17
C CYS A 288 -10.63 7.26 1.41
N ALA A 289 -10.89 8.30 2.19
CA ALA A 289 -12.24 8.77 2.50
C ALA A 289 -13.00 9.21 1.24
N ILE A 290 -12.35 9.97 0.34
CA ILE A 290 -12.97 10.43 -0.91
C ILE A 290 -13.42 9.23 -1.75
N PHE A 291 -12.54 8.28 -2.03
CA PHE A 291 -12.91 7.11 -2.84
C PHE A 291 -13.94 6.22 -2.13
N HIS A 292 -13.85 6.06 -0.81
CA HIS A 292 -14.79 5.22 -0.07
C HIS A 292 -16.18 5.82 0.04
N VAL A 293 -16.29 7.07 0.52
CA VAL A 293 -17.57 7.72 0.77
C VAL A 293 -18.34 7.94 -0.53
N ASN A 294 -17.67 8.35 -1.61
CA ASN A 294 -18.37 8.58 -2.88
C ASN A 294 -18.95 7.28 -3.46
N ILE A 295 -18.20 6.18 -3.43
CA ILE A 295 -18.68 4.90 -3.96
C ILE A 295 -19.75 4.29 -3.04
N LEU A 296 -19.59 4.40 -1.71
CA LEU A 296 -20.64 4.00 -0.77
C LEU A 296 -21.92 4.82 -0.95
N ALA A 297 -21.81 6.13 -1.17
CA ALA A 297 -22.96 6.98 -1.41
C ALA A 297 -23.73 6.53 -2.64
N ILE A 298 -23.06 6.17 -3.74
CA ILE A 298 -23.71 5.61 -4.94
C ILE A 298 -24.41 4.27 -4.61
N CYS A 299 -23.71 3.37 -3.90
CA CYS A 299 -24.23 2.03 -3.59
C CYS A 299 -25.41 2.01 -2.60
N LEU A 300 -25.55 3.05 -1.78
CA LEU A 300 -26.54 3.16 -0.72
C LEU A 300 -27.62 4.21 -1.01
N LEU A 301 -27.56 4.89 -2.16
CA LEU A 301 -28.49 5.94 -2.49
C LEU A 301 -29.90 5.34 -2.70
N PRO A 302 -30.93 5.85 -1.99
CA PRO A 302 -32.32 5.47 -2.25
C PRO A 302 -32.72 5.75 -3.71
N GLU A 303 -33.56 4.88 -4.28
CA GLU A 303 -33.99 4.98 -5.68
C GLU A 303 -34.61 6.33 -6.05
N TRP A 304 -35.42 6.92 -5.15
CA TRP A 304 -36.05 8.22 -5.40
C TRP A 304 -35.05 9.38 -5.52
N LEU A 305 -33.86 9.27 -4.91
CA LEU A 305 -32.78 10.27 -5.07
C LEU A 305 -32.03 10.07 -6.39
N MET A 306 -32.03 8.86 -6.95
CA MET A 306 -31.42 8.56 -8.27
C MET A 306 -32.13 9.32 -9.40
N ASP A 307 -33.45 9.52 -9.28
CA ASP A 307 -34.26 10.29 -10.24
C ASP A 307 -33.92 11.79 -10.21
N ILE A 308 -33.47 12.30 -9.07
CA ILE A 308 -33.14 13.72 -8.87
C ILE A 308 -31.72 14.03 -9.36
N PHE A 309 -30.79 13.06 -9.30
CA PHE A 309 -29.40 13.23 -9.70
C PHE A 309 -29.07 12.43 -10.97
N PRO A 310 -29.14 13.02 -12.17
CA PRO A 310 -28.98 12.32 -13.44
C PRO A 310 -27.68 11.49 -13.56
N ILE A 311 -26.58 11.98 -12.98
CA ILE A 311 -25.29 11.27 -12.98
C ILE A 311 -25.39 9.96 -12.19
N VAL A 312 -26.06 9.97 -11.05
CA VAL A 312 -26.19 8.78 -10.19
C VAL A 312 -27.25 7.83 -10.73
N GLY A 313 -28.29 8.35 -11.40
CA GLY A 313 -29.29 7.56 -12.10
C GLY A 313 -28.71 6.57 -13.11
N THR A 314 -27.49 6.80 -13.61
CA THR A 314 -26.76 5.86 -14.48
C THR A 314 -26.31 4.57 -13.79
N TYR A 315 -26.39 4.50 -12.45
CA TYR A 315 -25.97 3.38 -11.61
C TYR A 315 -27.14 2.72 -10.85
N ARG A 316 -28.38 2.85 -11.34
CA ARG A 316 -29.59 2.35 -10.64
C ARG A 316 -29.53 0.86 -10.27
N ASN A 317 -28.84 0.04 -11.06
CA ASN A 317 -28.73 -1.40 -10.83
C ASN A 317 -27.55 -1.80 -9.92
N VAL A 318 -26.79 -0.83 -9.42
CA VAL A 318 -25.67 -1.05 -8.52
C VAL A 318 -26.17 -1.13 -7.09
N SER A 319 -25.68 -2.12 -6.35
CA SER A 319 -25.92 -2.24 -4.91
C SER A 319 -24.60 -2.35 -4.16
N PHE A 320 -24.63 -2.13 -2.85
CA PHE A 320 -23.48 -2.42 -1.99
C PHE A 320 -22.96 -3.85 -2.18
N ALA A 321 -23.87 -4.82 -2.28
CA ALA A 321 -23.51 -6.22 -2.43
C ALA A 321 -22.83 -6.51 -3.77
N SER A 322 -23.32 -5.93 -4.88
CA SER A 322 -22.76 -6.18 -6.20
C SER A 322 -21.33 -5.64 -6.33
N VAL A 323 -21.01 -4.54 -5.63
CA VAL A 323 -19.69 -3.90 -5.63
C VAL A 323 -18.72 -4.54 -4.64
N PHE A 324 -19.15 -4.79 -3.39
CA PHE A 324 -18.23 -5.11 -2.29
C PHE A 324 -18.32 -6.53 -1.76
N ILE A 325 -19.38 -7.29 -2.05
CA ILE A 325 -19.53 -8.64 -1.48
C ILE A 325 -19.04 -9.67 -2.51
N PRO A 326 -17.92 -10.38 -2.24
CA PRO A 326 -17.49 -11.45 -3.11
C PRO A 326 -18.41 -12.66 -2.97
N PRO A 327 -18.50 -13.53 -4.00
CA PRO A 327 -19.20 -14.80 -3.87
C PRO A 327 -18.51 -15.69 -2.83
N VAL A 328 -19.26 -16.66 -2.31
CA VAL A 328 -18.70 -17.66 -1.38
C VAL A 328 -17.54 -18.39 -2.07
N PRO A 329 -16.34 -18.43 -1.46
CA PRO A 329 -15.16 -19.01 -2.08
C PRO A 329 -15.11 -20.53 -1.91
N LEU A 330 -16.21 -21.23 -2.17
CA LEU A 330 -16.32 -22.68 -2.05
C LEU A 330 -16.95 -23.27 -3.32
N PRO A 331 -16.51 -24.46 -3.78
CA PRO A 331 -17.12 -25.13 -4.92
C PRO A 331 -18.60 -25.51 -4.69
N PRO A 332 -19.41 -25.66 -5.76
CA PRO A 332 -19.05 -25.44 -7.17
C PRO A 332 -18.92 -23.95 -7.50
N PHE A 333 -17.98 -23.61 -8.39
CA PHE A 333 -17.81 -22.25 -8.86
C PHE A 333 -18.60 -22.03 -10.15
N GLU A 334 -19.29 -20.90 -10.24
CA GLU A 334 -19.97 -20.49 -11.45
C GLU A 334 -18.95 -19.88 -12.44
N THR A 335 -19.08 -20.24 -13.73
CA THR A 335 -18.37 -19.54 -14.79
C THR A 335 -18.95 -18.13 -14.93
N VAL A 336 -18.09 -17.13 -14.87
CA VAL A 336 -18.50 -15.71 -14.93
C VAL A 336 -17.88 -15.02 -16.13
N SER A 337 -18.42 -13.85 -16.50
CA SER A 337 -17.78 -12.99 -17.49
C SER A 337 -16.38 -12.57 -17.04
N THR A 338 -15.50 -12.24 -17.99
CA THR A 338 -14.11 -11.85 -17.66
C THR A 338 -14.06 -10.65 -16.71
N ILE A 339 -14.85 -9.60 -16.97
CA ILE A 339 -14.93 -8.41 -16.12
C ILE A 339 -15.32 -8.80 -14.69
N ARG A 340 -16.35 -9.64 -14.54
CA ARG A 340 -16.80 -10.11 -13.23
C ARG A 340 -15.77 -11.01 -12.54
N GLY A 341 -15.07 -11.86 -13.29
CA GLY A 341 -13.98 -12.68 -12.79
C GLY A 341 -12.84 -11.84 -12.22
N ILE A 342 -12.43 -10.79 -12.94
CA ILE A 342 -11.41 -9.82 -12.48
C ILE A 342 -11.93 -9.06 -11.25
N HIS A 343 -13.19 -8.65 -11.24
CA HIS A 343 -13.79 -8.00 -10.07
C HIS A 343 -13.75 -8.89 -8.83
N ILE A 344 -14.11 -10.17 -8.94
CA ILE A 344 -14.01 -11.14 -7.83
C ILE A 344 -12.56 -11.27 -7.35
N PHE A 345 -11.60 -11.38 -8.28
CA PHE A 345 -10.17 -11.41 -7.97
C PHE A 345 -9.76 -10.17 -7.16
N LEU A 346 -10.12 -8.97 -7.63
CA LEU A 346 -9.71 -7.72 -7.01
C LEU A 346 -10.43 -7.41 -5.69
N ILE A 347 -11.65 -7.92 -5.47
CA ILE A 347 -12.31 -7.87 -4.15
C ILE A 347 -11.45 -8.61 -3.13
N TRP A 348 -11.01 -9.83 -3.48
CA TRP A 348 -10.16 -10.62 -2.60
C TRP A 348 -8.81 -9.95 -2.35
N ASP A 349 -8.22 -9.30 -3.36
CA ASP A 349 -7.05 -8.45 -3.18
C ASP A 349 -7.22 -7.46 -2.04
N MET A 350 -8.30 -6.67 -2.07
CA MET A 350 -8.51 -5.62 -1.08
C MET A 350 -8.87 -6.17 0.30
N PHE A 351 -9.67 -7.23 0.37
CA PHE A 351 -10.13 -7.77 1.64
C PHE A 351 -9.02 -8.51 2.39
N VAL A 352 -8.31 -9.41 1.69
CA VAL A 352 -7.24 -10.21 2.30
C VAL A 352 -6.04 -9.33 2.61
N SER A 353 -5.62 -8.46 1.68
CA SER A 353 -4.46 -7.58 1.93
C SER A 353 -4.77 -6.50 2.97
N GLY A 354 -5.98 -5.93 2.96
CA GLY A 354 -6.43 -4.96 3.95
C GLY A 354 -6.50 -5.57 5.36
N LEU A 355 -7.09 -6.77 5.48
CA LEU A 355 -7.11 -7.50 6.75
C LEU A 355 -5.68 -7.83 7.24
N ALA A 356 -4.81 -8.28 6.35
CA ALA A 356 -3.41 -8.56 6.71
C ALA A 356 -2.67 -7.29 7.18
N ALA A 357 -2.88 -6.16 6.52
CA ALA A 357 -2.31 -4.87 6.93
C ALA A 357 -2.82 -4.43 8.32
N LEU A 358 -4.11 -4.61 8.62
CA LEU A 358 -4.69 -4.32 9.93
C LEU A 358 -4.20 -5.26 11.03
N VAL A 359 -4.09 -6.57 10.74
CA VAL A 359 -3.52 -7.58 11.65
C VAL A 359 -2.07 -7.25 11.98
N TRP A 360 -1.30 -6.87 10.96
CA TRP A 360 0.07 -6.43 11.16
C TRP A 360 0.13 -5.12 11.96
N ALA A 361 -0.70 -4.12 11.64
CA ALA A 361 -0.77 -2.87 12.39
C ALA A 361 -1.14 -3.07 13.87
N ALA A 362 -1.97 -4.07 14.20
CA ALA A 362 -2.26 -4.46 15.57
C ALA A 362 -1.00 -4.91 16.35
N LEU A 363 -0.13 -5.70 15.72
CA LEU A 363 1.19 -6.05 16.27
C LEU A 363 2.05 -4.80 16.46
N GLN A 364 2.07 -3.91 15.47
CA GLN A 364 2.85 -2.68 15.55
C GLN A 364 2.36 -1.77 16.68
N ALA A 365 1.05 -1.66 16.89
CA ALA A 365 0.46 -0.94 18.01
C ALA A 365 0.84 -1.61 19.34
N ARG A 366 0.77 -2.94 19.45
CA ARG A 366 1.16 -3.69 20.66
C ARG A 366 2.64 -3.53 21.00
N ASN A 367 3.50 -3.39 20.00
CA ASN A 367 4.94 -3.18 20.18
C ASN A 367 5.27 -1.80 20.78
N VAL A 368 4.39 -0.81 20.65
CA VAL A 368 4.54 0.48 21.34
C VAL A 368 4.27 0.31 22.84
N SER A 369 3.14 -0.29 23.19
CA SER A 369 2.73 -0.54 24.57
C SER A 369 1.61 -1.57 24.63
N SER A 370 1.42 -2.21 25.79
CA SER A 370 0.22 -3.01 26.03
C SER A 370 -1.06 -2.16 26.08
N ARG A 371 -0.94 -0.84 26.33
CA ARG A 371 -2.06 0.11 26.42
C ARG A 371 -2.57 0.59 25.06
N THR A 372 -1.73 0.58 24.04
CA THR A 372 -2.05 1.07 22.69
C THR A 372 -2.88 0.08 21.88
N PHE A 373 -2.88 -1.20 22.27
CA PHE A 373 -3.71 -2.24 21.67
C PHE A 373 -4.71 -2.82 22.66
N GLY A 374 -6.01 -2.79 22.32
CA GLY A 374 -7.10 -3.34 23.11
C GLY A 374 -8.46 -3.13 22.44
N VAL A 375 -9.55 -3.38 23.17
CA VAL A 375 -10.93 -3.28 22.62
C VAL A 375 -11.22 -1.90 22.01
N LYS A 376 -10.78 -0.82 22.66
CA LYS A 376 -10.95 0.54 22.14
C LYS A 376 -10.26 0.75 20.78
N TRP A 377 -9.06 0.19 20.61
CA TRP A 377 -8.34 0.24 19.34
C TRP A 377 -9.10 -0.54 18.26
N VAL A 378 -9.61 -1.73 18.58
CA VAL A 378 -10.42 -2.53 17.65
C VAL A 378 -11.68 -1.79 17.21
N LEU A 379 -12.43 -1.20 18.14
CA LEU A 379 -13.64 -0.43 17.83
C LEU A 379 -13.33 0.81 16.98
N LYS A 380 -12.23 1.52 17.27
CA LYS A 380 -11.76 2.62 16.43
C LYS A 380 -11.41 2.17 15.02
N THR A 381 -10.66 1.08 14.89
CA THR A 381 -10.28 0.51 13.58
C THR A 381 -11.53 0.13 12.78
N ILE A 382 -12.53 -0.50 13.40
CA ILE A 382 -13.82 -0.78 12.75
C ILE A 382 -14.50 0.52 12.29
N GLY A 383 -14.57 1.53 13.16
CA GLY A 383 -15.14 2.83 12.83
C GLY A 383 -14.44 3.49 11.64
N TYR A 384 -13.11 3.50 11.62
CA TYR A 384 -12.35 4.03 10.48
C TYR A 384 -12.53 3.19 9.21
N THR A 385 -12.68 1.88 9.31
CA THR A 385 -12.96 1.02 8.14
C THR A 385 -14.29 1.39 7.51
N ILE A 386 -15.31 1.69 8.31
CA ILE A 386 -16.63 2.12 7.83
C ILE A 386 -16.58 3.50 7.16
N ILE A 387 -15.76 4.43 7.68
CA ILE A 387 -15.72 5.81 7.19
C ILE A 387 -14.78 5.96 5.97
N THR A 388 -13.69 5.19 5.94
CA THR A 388 -12.59 5.41 4.98
C THR A 388 -12.16 4.17 4.21
N GLY A 389 -12.79 3.03 4.46
CA GLY A 389 -12.34 1.75 3.93
C GLY A 389 -11.19 1.14 4.75
N PRO A 390 -10.82 -0.11 4.47
CA PRO A 390 -9.83 -0.85 5.24
C PRO A 390 -8.44 -0.21 5.18
N THR A 391 -8.06 0.40 4.05
CA THR A 391 -6.77 1.10 3.96
C THR A 391 -6.77 2.37 4.79
N GLY A 392 -7.85 3.16 4.80
CA GLY A 392 -7.92 4.34 5.65
C GLY A 392 -7.83 4.01 7.14
N ALA A 393 -8.44 2.89 7.57
CA ALA A 393 -8.24 2.35 8.92
C ALA A 393 -6.79 1.95 9.19
N PHE A 394 -6.12 1.32 8.22
CA PHE A 394 -4.69 1.01 8.30
C PHE A 394 -3.83 2.27 8.44
N VAL A 395 -4.10 3.32 7.66
CA VAL A 395 -3.44 4.64 7.79
C VAL A 395 -3.59 5.17 9.21
N MET A 396 -4.80 5.16 9.76
CA MET A 396 -5.06 5.63 11.12
C MET A 396 -4.36 4.79 12.18
N ALA A 397 -4.34 3.47 12.04
CA ALA A 397 -3.62 2.59 12.96
C ALA A 397 -2.11 2.88 12.98
N MET A 398 -1.52 3.13 11.82
CA MET A 398 -0.09 3.48 11.70
C MET A 398 0.21 4.88 12.20
N TRP A 399 -0.71 5.84 11.99
CA TRP A 399 -0.59 7.18 12.55
C TRP A 399 -0.72 7.16 14.08
N GLU A 400 -1.68 6.42 14.65
CA GLU A 400 -1.82 6.27 16.11
C GLU A 400 -0.56 5.64 16.71
N ARG A 401 0.04 4.63 16.04
CA ARG A 401 1.33 4.06 16.46
C ARG A 401 2.42 5.11 16.55
N ASP A 402 2.63 5.87 15.49
CA ASP A 402 3.71 6.86 15.43
C ASP A 402 3.47 8.01 16.43
N SER A 403 2.21 8.40 16.64
CA SER A 403 1.82 9.39 17.65
C SER A 403 2.10 8.89 19.07
N ALA A 404 1.72 7.65 19.38
CA ALA A 404 1.93 7.06 20.70
C ALA A 404 3.42 6.92 21.06
N VAL A 405 4.29 6.65 20.07
CA VAL A 405 5.74 6.66 20.28
C VAL A 405 6.22 8.06 20.70
N VAL A 406 5.71 9.12 20.08
CA VAL A 406 6.06 10.50 20.45
C VAL A 406 5.56 10.85 21.86
N GLU A 407 4.32 10.51 22.19
CA GLU A 407 3.73 10.77 23.50
C GLU A 407 4.52 10.12 24.64
N LEU A 408 4.87 8.83 24.50
CA LEU A 408 5.67 8.11 25.51
C LEU A 408 7.05 8.71 25.73
N LEU A 409 7.66 9.30 24.70
CA LEU A 409 8.95 9.98 24.82
C LEU A 409 8.83 11.28 25.61
N ILE A 410 7.77 12.06 25.36
CA ILE A 410 7.49 13.28 26.11
C ILE A 410 7.24 12.94 27.58
N GLU A 411 6.45 11.91 27.85
CA GLU A 411 6.21 11.43 29.22
C GLU A 411 7.51 11.00 29.93
N GLN A 412 8.39 10.28 29.23
CA GLN A 412 9.67 9.84 29.80
C GLN A 412 10.58 11.05 30.09
N ALA A 413 10.71 11.98 29.15
CA ALA A 413 11.52 13.18 29.33
C ALA A 413 11.00 14.12 30.44
N MET A 414 9.70 14.07 30.74
CA MET A 414 9.11 14.78 31.88
C MET A 414 9.37 14.09 33.21
N LYS A 415 9.53 12.76 33.26
CA LYS A 415 9.86 12.01 34.48
C LYS A 415 11.33 12.09 34.87
N ASP A 416 12.20 12.29 33.88
CA ASP A 416 13.66 12.37 34.08
C ASP A 416 14.13 13.78 34.49
N LYS A 417 13.21 14.75 34.59
CA LYS A 417 13.42 16.10 35.14
C LYS A 417 12.86 16.20 36.55
#